data_AF-A0A560E339-F1
#
_entry.id   AF-A0A560E339-F1
#
_cell.length_a   1.000
_cell.length_b   1.000
_cell.length_c   1.000
_cell.angle_alpha   90.00
_cell.angle_beta   90.00
_cell.angle_gamma   90.00
#
_symmetry.space_group_name_H-M   'P 1'
#
loop_
_entity.id
_entity.type
_entity.pdbx_description
1 polymer ?
#
loop_
_entity_poly.entity_id
_entity_poly.type
_entity_poly.pdbx_seq_one_letter_code
_entity_poly.pdbx_strand_id
1 'polypeptide(L)' 'MKRPDTPFPRHWLYYIALKIVLLGAAVAIVLKLYGMW' A
#
# COMPACT_ATOMS: atom_id res chain seq x y z
N MET A 1 -17.69 5.94 -21.15
CA MET A 1 -16.28 5.91 -20.69
C MET A 1 -15.47 5.17 -21.76
N LYS A 2 -14.51 5.83 -22.43
CA LYS A 2 -13.59 5.13 -23.35
C LYS A 2 -12.77 4.14 -22.53
N ARG A 3 -12.58 2.92 -23.03
CA ARG A 3 -11.67 1.95 -22.40
C ARG A 3 -10.29 2.59 -22.28
N PRO A 4 -9.63 2.53 -21.11
CA PRO A 4 -8.24 2.93 -21.02
C PRO A 4 -7.41 2.08 -21.98
N ASP A 5 -6.53 2.71 -22.75
CA ASP A 5 -5.66 2.03 -23.72
C ASP A 5 -4.61 1.15 -23.03
N THR A 6 -4.36 1.40 -21.74
CA THR A 6 -3.48 0.59 -20.90
C THR A 6 -4.27 -0.43 -20.09
N PRO A 7 -3.81 -1.70 -20.00
CA PRO A 7 -4.44 -2.71 -19.14
C PRO A 7 -4.36 -2.35 -17.65
N PHE A 8 -3.47 -1.42 -17.28
CA PHE A 8 -3.29 -0.95 -15.92
C PHE A 8 -3.88 0.45 -15.71
N PRO A 9 -4.55 0.70 -14.56
CA PRO A 9 -4.97 2.02 -14.16
C PRO A 9 -3.78 2.99 -13.99
N ARG A 10 -3.99 4.28 -14.29
CA ARG A 10 -2.96 5.34 -14.23
C ARG A 10 -2.13 5.37 -12.94
N HIS A 11 -2.73 5.01 -11.80
CA HIS A 11 -2.11 5.09 -10.47
C HIS A 11 -1.85 3.70 -9.86
N TRP A 12 -1.70 2.65 -10.68
CA TRP A 12 -1.54 1.29 -10.17
C TRP A 12 -0.36 1.13 -9.20
N LEU A 13 0.80 1.75 -9.51
CA LEU A 13 1.96 1.76 -8.62
C LEU A 13 1.70 2.50 -7.30
N TYR A 14 0.92 3.58 -7.32
CA TYR A 14 0.52 4.30 -6.10
C TYR A 14 -0.31 3.39 -5.19
N TYR A 15 -1.23 2.61 -5.75
CA TYR A 15 -2.02 1.68 -4.95
C TYR A 15 -1.18 0.54 -4.36
N ILE A 16 -0.15 0.07 -5.07
CA ILE A 16 0.80 -0.92 -4.53
C ILE A 16 1.61 -0.29 -3.39
N ALA A 17 2.20 0.88 -3.62
CA ALA A 17 2.98 1.58 -2.61
C ALA A 17 2.14 1.86 -1.35
N LEU A 18 0.91 2.34 -1.52
CA LEU A 18 -0.02 2.59 -0.42
C LEU A 18 -0.30 1.33 0.39
N LYS A 19 -0.52 0.18 -0.26
CA LYS A 19 -0.72 -1.10 0.43
C LYS A 19 0.51 -1.50 1.25
N ILE A 20 1.70 -1.39 0.68
CA ILE A 20 2.95 -1.73 1.38
C ILE A 20 3.18 -0.80 2.57
N VAL A 21 2.97 0.50 2.41
CA VAL A 21 3.07 1.48 3.51
C VAL A 21 2.07 1.16 4.62
N LEU A 22 0.81 0.85 4.27
CA LEU A 22 -0.22 0.53 5.23
C LEU A 22 0.10 -0.76 6.01
N LEU A 23 0.59 -1.79 5.33
CA LEU A 23 1.05 -3.03 5.97
C LEU A 23 2.27 -2.79 6.86
N GLY A 24 3.27 -2.04 6.39
CA GLY A 24 4.45 -1.69 7.17
C GLY A 24 4.13 -0.87 8.41
N ALA A 25 3.21 0.10 8.29
CA ALA A 25 2.74 0.89 9.43
C ALA A 25 2.00 0.03 10.45
N ALA A 26 1.14 -0.89 10.01
CA ALA A 26 0.44 -1.82 10.90
C ALA A 26 1.43 -2.71 11.68
N VAL A 27 2.43 -3.27 10.99
CA VAL A 27 3.49 -4.07 11.64
C VAL A 27 4.29 -3.22 12.63
N ALA A 28 4.69 -2.00 12.25
CA ALA A 28 5.41 -1.08 13.12
C ALA A 28 4.62 -0.76 14.40
N ILE A 29 3.32 -0.52 14.28
CA ILE A 29 2.42 -0.28 15.42
C ILE A 29 2.38 -1.51 16.33
N VAL A 30 2.21 -2.70 15.77
CA VAL A 30 2.20 -3.95 16.55
C VAL A 30 3.53 -4.13 17.30
N LEU A 31 4.66 -4.02 16.60
CA LEU A 31 5.98 -4.14 17.23
C LEU A 31 6.16 -3.16 18.40
N LYS A 32 5.72 -1.91 18.23
CA LYS A 32 5.75 -0.89 19.28
C LYS A 32 4.84 -1.22 20.47
N LEU A 33 3.62 -1.73 20.22
CA LEU A 33 2.66 -2.06 21.28
C LEU A 33 3.10 -3.25 22.14
N TYR A 34 3.83 -4.21 21.53
CA TYR A 34 4.33 -5.39 22.22
C TYR A 34 5.76 -5.22 22.77
N GLY A 35 6.35 -4.02 22.68
CA GLY A 35 7.70 -3.75 23.17
C GLY A 35 8.81 -4.50 22.42
N MET A 36 8.55 -4.89 21.17
CA MET A 36 9.53 -5.52 20.28
C MET A 36 10.31 -4.48 19.46
N TRP A 37 10.10 -3.19 19.75
CA TRP A 37 10.76 -2.01 19.17
C TRP A 37 11.13 -1.08 20.32
#